data_AF-A0A0U9HUR3-F1
#
_entry.id   AF-A0A0U9HUR3-F1
#
_cell.length_a   1.000
_cell.length_b   1.000
_cell.length_c   1.000
_cell.angle_alpha   90.00
_cell.angle_beta   90.00
_cell.angle_gamma   90.00
#
_symmetry.space_group_name_H-M   'P 1'
#
loop_
_entity.id
_entity.type
_entity.pdbx_description
1 polymer ?
#
loop_
_entity_poly.entity_id
_entity_poly.type
_entity_poly.pdbx_seq_one_letter_code
_entity_poly.pdbx_strand_id
1 'polypeptide(L)'
;MLSFGDGVSLAGEASSVVEVRHMSNDFGTLLMKTTYNEFAATKKLPEAEIQKQFFRLRQQEYPYFKESSTMSSIQKPGDLSEVPYFNFVSYIQWKIVAKHLKSTEERADFSTKVGRSLLESLRSTSAPDAGSADLRKQVDDILRKLKAVGYVEDYTVEWREPGGESLADEPDLRIQLRRPADLQGSQLLRAEEGSFWQKFASSILQALFEERGYETEVDEYFFQEQWQPPKSWASQLLLALGDPFQKVDVPFDPDILIQDWQLRPSGNKQS
;
A
#
# COMPACT_ATOMS: atom_id res chain seq x y z
N MET A 1 1.50 30.99 51.77
CA MET A 1 0.62 31.34 50.64
C MET A 1 1.50 31.48 49.41
N LEU A 2 1.53 30.45 48.55
CA LEU A 2 2.21 30.49 47.27
C LEU A 2 1.13 30.64 46.20
N SER A 3 1.18 31.76 45.47
CA SER A 3 0.30 32.08 44.35
C SER A 3 0.84 31.38 43.11
N PHE A 4 0.03 30.50 42.51
CA PHE A 4 0.30 29.93 41.20
C PHE A 4 -0.32 30.87 40.16
N GLY A 5 0.55 31.43 39.32
CA GLY A 5 0.20 32.39 38.28
C GLY A 5 -0.53 31.75 37.10
N ASP A 6 -1.44 32.57 36.57
CA ASP A 6 -2.37 32.37 35.48
C ASP A 6 -1.79 31.81 34.17
N GLY A 7 -2.63 31.00 33.50
CA GLY A 7 -3.00 31.31 32.12
C GLY A 7 -2.15 30.70 31.00
N VAL A 8 -2.08 29.38 30.89
CA VAL A 8 -1.73 28.74 29.61
C VAL A 8 -2.92 28.90 28.66
N SER A 9 -2.80 29.82 27.70
CA SER A 9 -3.73 29.94 26.58
C SER A 9 -3.54 28.73 25.66
N LEU A 10 -4.53 27.82 25.67
CA LEU A 10 -4.60 26.72 24.71
C LEU A 10 -4.89 27.33 23.34
N ALA A 11 -3.85 27.39 22.50
CA ALA A 11 -3.95 27.78 21.11
C ALA A 11 -5.05 26.93 20.44
N GLY A 12 -6.01 27.60 19.80
CA GLY A 12 -7.09 26.94 19.09
C GLY A 12 -6.53 25.99 18.04
N GLU A 13 -6.79 24.70 18.21
CA GLU A 13 -6.54 23.68 17.19
C GLU A 13 -7.33 24.08 15.95
N ALA A 14 -6.61 24.54 14.93
CA ALA A 14 -7.19 24.68 13.60
C ALA A 14 -7.61 23.26 13.17
N SER A 15 -8.92 22.98 13.27
CA SER A 15 -9.52 21.78 12.72
C SER A 15 -9.26 21.77 11.22
N SER A 16 -8.14 21.17 10.81
CA SER A 16 -7.84 20.94 9.41
C SER A 16 -8.93 20.03 8.86
N VAL A 17 -9.82 20.60 8.04
CA VAL A 17 -10.77 19.79 7.27
C VAL A 17 -9.92 18.90 6.38
N VAL A 18 -9.84 17.62 6.73
CA VAL A 18 -9.13 16.62 5.93
C VAL A 18 -9.91 16.48 4.63
N GLU A 19 -9.37 17.00 3.54
CA GLU A 19 -9.96 16.86 2.22
C GLU A 19 -10.00 15.37 1.87
N VAL A 20 -11.21 14.87 1.55
CA VAL A 20 -11.41 13.47 1.21
C VAL A 20 -10.76 13.23 -0.15
N ARG A 21 -9.66 12.46 -0.17
CA ARG A 21 -9.00 12.08 -1.42
C ARG A 21 -9.90 11.15 -2.23
N HIS A 22 -10.07 11.48 -3.51
CA HIS A 22 -10.72 10.62 -4.48
C HIS A 22 -9.70 9.98 -5.42
N MET A 23 -9.86 8.68 -5.67
CA MET A 23 -9.14 7.94 -6.69
C MET A 23 -9.93 7.95 -8.01
N SER A 24 -9.28 7.82 -9.15
CA SER A 24 -9.99 7.57 -10.41
C SER A 24 -10.73 6.23 -10.32
N ASN A 25 -12.05 6.26 -10.53
CA ASN A 25 -12.87 5.05 -10.51
C ASN A 25 -12.45 4.05 -11.61
N ASP A 26 -12.01 4.54 -12.77
CA ASP A 26 -11.51 3.70 -13.85
C ASP A 26 -10.22 2.99 -13.45
N PHE A 27 -9.33 3.68 -12.73
CA PHE A 27 -8.10 3.08 -12.22
C PHE A 27 -8.39 2.05 -11.12
N GLY A 28 -9.29 2.37 -10.17
CA GLY A 28 -9.74 1.40 -9.17
C GLY A 28 -10.35 0.15 -9.81
N THR A 29 -11.18 0.33 -10.84
CA THR A 29 -11.76 -0.78 -11.62
C THR A 29 -10.68 -1.60 -12.32
N LEU A 30 -9.68 -0.95 -12.92
CA LEU A 30 -8.54 -1.61 -13.55
C LEU A 30 -7.80 -2.51 -12.55
N LEU A 31 -7.44 -1.99 -11.36
CA LEU A 31 -6.74 -2.75 -10.32
C LEU A 31 -7.54 -4.01 -9.91
N MET A 32 -8.84 -3.85 -9.66
CA MET A 32 -9.70 -4.95 -9.22
C MET A 32 -9.90 -5.99 -10.33
N LYS A 33 -10.12 -5.53 -11.57
CA LYS A 33 -10.30 -6.42 -12.73
C LYS A 33 -9.05 -7.20 -13.04
N THR A 34 -7.87 -6.57 -13.03
CA THR A 34 -6.60 -7.26 -13.28
C THR A 34 -6.35 -8.33 -12.24
N THR A 35 -6.51 -8.00 -10.95
CA THR A 35 -6.37 -8.99 -9.86
C THR A 35 -7.33 -10.17 -10.04
N TYR A 36 -8.57 -9.90 -10.47
CA TYR A 36 -9.59 -10.95 -10.66
C TYR A 36 -9.20 -11.86 -11.82
N ASN A 37 -8.83 -11.27 -12.96
CA ASN A 37 -8.45 -11.99 -14.16
C ASN A 37 -7.22 -12.88 -13.93
N GLU A 38 -6.18 -12.34 -13.28
CA GLU A 38 -4.99 -13.12 -12.94
C GLU A 38 -5.33 -14.28 -12.00
N PHE A 39 -6.23 -14.07 -11.04
CA PHE A 39 -6.58 -15.12 -10.10
C PHE A 39 -7.44 -16.20 -10.77
N ALA A 40 -8.42 -15.81 -11.59
CA ALA A 40 -9.22 -16.72 -12.39
C ALA A 40 -8.33 -17.56 -13.34
N ALA A 41 -7.29 -16.96 -13.93
CA ALA A 41 -6.33 -17.65 -14.79
C ALA A 41 -5.54 -18.77 -14.08
N THR A 42 -5.41 -18.73 -12.75
CA THR A 42 -4.78 -19.82 -11.98
C THR A 42 -5.60 -21.11 -11.97
N LYS A 43 -6.90 -21.05 -12.28
CA LYS A 43 -7.86 -22.18 -12.26
C LYS A 43 -7.93 -22.92 -10.92
N LYS A 44 -7.46 -22.31 -9.82
CA LYS A 44 -7.58 -22.88 -8.46
C LYS A 44 -9.04 -22.93 -7.99
N LEU A 45 -9.88 -22.05 -8.54
CA LEU A 45 -11.33 -22.03 -8.34
C LEU A 45 -12.07 -21.75 -9.64
N PRO A 46 -13.29 -22.31 -9.83
CA PRO A 46 -14.21 -21.83 -10.85
C PRO A 46 -14.63 -20.38 -10.59
N GLU A 47 -14.77 -19.58 -11.65
CA GLU A 47 -15.13 -18.15 -11.55
C GLU A 47 -16.41 -17.89 -10.74
N ALA A 48 -17.44 -18.72 -10.91
CA ALA A 48 -18.68 -18.61 -10.14
C ALA A 48 -18.45 -18.75 -8.62
N GLU A 49 -17.49 -19.60 -8.22
CA GLU A 49 -17.14 -19.77 -6.81
C GLU A 49 -16.29 -18.60 -6.29
N ILE A 50 -15.43 -17.99 -7.13
CA ILE A 50 -14.70 -16.76 -6.78
C ILE A 50 -15.71 -15.63 -6.46
N GLN A 51 -16.69 -15.41 -7.34
CA GLN A 51 -17.72 -14.37 -7.17
C GLN A 51 -18.57 -14.61 -5.92
N LYS A 52 -18.96 -15.88 -5.68
CA LYS A 52 -19.71 -16.27 -4.48
C LYS A 52 -18.92 -16.04 -3.20
N GLN A 53 -17.64 -16.40 -3.16
CA GLN A 53 -16.77 -16.15 -2.00
C GLN A 53 -16.57 -14.66 -1.77
N PHE A 54 -16.37 -13.89 -2.84
CA PHE A 54 -16.28 -12.43 -2.77
C PHE A 54 -17.53 -11.82 -2.15
N PHE A 55 -18.72 -12.17 -2.62
CA PHE A 55 -19.97 -11.67 -2.06
C PHE A 55 -20.13 -12.03 -0.58
N ARG A 56 -19.86 -13.29 -0.22
CA ARG A 56 -19.98 -13.78 1.16
C ARG A 56 -19.00 -13.07 2.10
N LEU A 57 -17.73 -12.98 1.73
CA LEU A 57 -16.72 -12.30 2.54
C LEU A 57 -17.03 -10.81 2.66
N ARG A 58 -17.44 -10.16 1.57
CA ARG A 58 -17.85 -8.76 1.62
C ARG A 58 -18.99 -8.55 2.64
N GLN A 59 -20.02 -9.38 2.63
CA GLN A 59 -21.12 -9.28 3.61
C GLN A 59 -20.65 -9.52 5.05
N GLN A 60 -19.75 -10.47 5.24
CA GLN A 60 -19.21 -10.82 6.55
C GLN A 60 -18.34 -9.71 7.14
N GLU A 61 -17.46 -9.12 6.33
CA GLU A 61 -16.46 -8.16 6.77
C GLU A 61 -16.98 -6.70 6.79
N TYR A 62 -18.05 -6.41 6.04
CA TYR A 62 -18.59 -5.05 5.92
C TYR A 62 -18.99 -4.39 7.26
N PRO A 63 -19.61 -5.08 8.24
CA PRO A 63 -19.90 -4.47 9.54
C PRO A 63 -18.64 -3.97 10.25
N TYR A 64 -17.57 -4.78 10.29
CA TYR A 64 -16.30 -4.40 10.92
C TYR A 64 -15.64 -3.23 10.20
N PHE A 65 -15.62 -3.29 8.86
CA PHE A 65 -15.10 -2.19 8.04
C PHE A 65 -15.87 -0.88 8.28
N LYS A 66 -17.19 -0.94 8.43
CA LYS A 66 -18.03 0.23 8.72
C LYS A 66 -17.79 0.80 10.13
N GLU A 67 -17.47 -0.04 11.10
CA GLU A 67 -17.19 0.37 12.47
C GLU A 67 -15.76 0.91 12.66
N SER A 68 -14.77 0.35 11.96
CA SER A 68 -13.35 0.69 12.12
C SER A 68 -12.94 1.95 11.37
N SER A 69 -13.62 2.25 10.26
CA SER A 69 -13.35 3.43 9.49
C SER A 69 -13.98 4.63 10.19
N THR A 70 -13.29 5.77 10.25
CA THR A 70 -13.86 7.11 10.57
C THR A 70 -14.92 7.55 9.54
N MET A 71 -15.42 6.62 8.74
CA MET A 71 -16.30 6.79 7.59
C MET A 71 -17.75 6.55 7.94
N SER A 72 -18.29 7.42 8.78
CA SER A 72 -19.70 7.80 8.67
C SER A 72 -20.05 8.43 7.29
N SER A 73 -19.08 8.53 6.36
CA SER A 73 -19.12 9.30 5.12
C SER A 73 -18.98 8.49 3.83
N ILE A 74 -19.00 7.15 3.82
CA ILE A 74 -19.12 6.42 2.53
C ILE A 74 -20.46 6.83 1.92
N GLN A 75 -20.41 7.65 0.88
CA GLN A 75 -21.61 8.24 0.33
C GLN A 75 -22.31 7.22 -0.56
N LYS A 76 -21.55 6.37 -1.24
CA LYS A 76 -22.06 5.46 -2.27
C LYS A 76 -21.30 4.13 -2.30
N PRO A 77 -21.83 3.06 -1.66
CA PRO A 77 -21.30 1.71 -1.84
C PRO A 77 -21.26 1.34 -3.33
N GLY A 78 -20.09 0.90 -3.80
CA GLY A 78 -19.85 0.57 -5.21
C GLY A 78 -18.97 1.57 -5.94
N ASP A 79 -18.76 2.76 -5.39
CA ASP A 79 -17.86 3.77 -5.96
C ASP A 79 -16.41 3.50 -5.56
N LEU A 80 -15.59 3.00 -6.49
CA LEU A 80 -14.18 2.72 -6.23
C LEU A 80 -13.32 3.99 -6.22
N SER A 81 -13.89 5.17 -6.49
CA SER A 81 -13.18 6.44 -6.27
C SER A 81 -13.01 6.77 -4.79
N GLU A 82 -13.88 6.25 -3.92
CA GLU A 82 -13.73 6.43 -2.47
C GLU A 82 -12.64 5.49 -1.96
N VAL A 83 -11.48 6.07 -1.60
CA VAL A 83 -10.27 5.31 -1.24
C VAL A 83 -10.54 4.20 -0.21
N PRO A 84 -11.27 4.43 0.88
CA PRO A 84 -11.47 3.33 1.84
C PRO A 84 -12.45 2.26 1.35
N TYR A 85 -13.44 2.61 0.52
CA TYR A 85 -14.27 1.59 -0.11
C TYR A 85 -13.44 0.74 -1.09
N PHE A 86 -12.57 1.37 -1.89
CA PHE A 86 -11.58 0.65 -2.70
C PHE A 86 -10.69 -0.26 -1.85
N ASN A 87 -10.14 0.27 -0.75
CA ASN A 87 -9.29 -0.46 0.18
C ASN A 87 -9.98 -1.74 0.68
N PHE A 88 -11.24 -1.62 1.11
CA PHE A 88 -12.07 -2.73 1.54
C PHE A 88 -12.29 -3.76 0.44
N VAL A 89 -12.69 -3.33 -0.77
CA VAL A 89 -12.92 -4.22 -1.91
C VAL A 89 -11.63 -4.98 -2.27
N SER A 90 -10.49 -4.28 -2.31
CA SER A 90 -9.18 -4.86 -2.55
C SER A 90 -8.82 -5.90 -1.49
N TYR A 91 -9.00 -5.55 -0.22
CA TYR A 91 -8.78 -6.45 0.92
C TYR A 91 -9.55 -7.78 0.76
N ILE A 92 -10.85 -7.71 0.45
CA ILE A 92 -11.68 -8.90 0.26
C ILE A 92 -11.15 -9.77 -0.88
N GLN A 93 -10.77 -9.15 -2.00
CA GLN A 93 -10.28 -9.87 -3.16
C GLN A 93 -8.95 -10.58 -2.86
N TRP A 94 -8.00 -9.89 -2.24
CA TRP A 94 -6.70 -10.47 -1.88
C TRP A 94 -6.81 -11.50 -0.76
N LYS A 95 -7.78 -11.37 0.16
CA LYS A 95 -8.09 -12.41 1.16
C LYS A 95 -8.55 -13.72 0.49
N ILE A 96 -9.29 -13.65 -0.62
CA ILE A 96 -9.62 -14.84 -1.40
C ILE A 96 -8.38 -15.44 -2.04
N VAL A 97 -7.54 -14.62 -2.67
CA VAL A 97 -6.28 -15.07 -3.28
C VAL A 97 -5.42 -15.78 -2.23
N ALA A 98 -5.23 -15.17 -1.05
CA ALA A 98 -4.43 -15.71 0.05
C ALA A 98 -4.93 -17.09 0.51
N LYS A 99 -6.24 -17.29 0.53
CA LYS A 99 -6.85 -18.57 0.91
C LYS A 99 -6.58 -19.71 -0.08
N HIS A 100 -6.23 -19.42 -1.33
CA HIS A 100 -6.07 -20.44 -2.37
C HIS A 100 -4.65 -20.56 -2.92
N LEU A 101 -3.82 -19.53 -2.78
CA LEU A 101 -2.38 -19.59 -3.02
C LEU A 101 -1.68 -19.90 -1.70
N LYS A 102 -1.11 -21.10 -1.58
CA LYS A 102 -0.68 -21.64 -0.28
C LYS A 102 0.78 -21.39 0.01
N SER A 103 1.63 -21.38 -1.01
CA SER A 103 3.06 -21.13 -0.83
C SER A 103 3.39 -19.64 -1.01
N THR A 104 4.48 -19.22 -0.37
CA THR A 104 5.07 -17.88 -0.58
C THR A 104 5.45 -17.66 -2.04
N GLU A 105 5.94 -18.70 -2.71
CA GLU A 105 6.30 -18.67 -4.14
C GLU A 105 5.08 -18.44 -5.04
N GLU A 106 3.98 -19.19 -4.84
CA GLU A 106 2.74 -18.99 -5.62
C GLU A 106 2.19 -17.57 -5.47
N ARG A 107 2.26 -17.04 -4.25
CA ARG A 107 1.82 -15.69 -3.88
C ARG A 107 2.70 -14.59 -4.49
N ALA A 108 4.02 -14.80 -4.51
CA ALA A 108 4.97 -13.91 -5.16
C ALA A 108 4.75 -13.90 -6.68
N ASP A 109 4.70 -15.07 -7.31
CA ASP A 109 4.43 -15.24 -8.74
C ASP A 109 3.12 -14.57 -9.17
N PHE A 110 2.07 -14.73 -8.37
CA PHE A 110 0.79 -14.07 -8.61
C PHE A 110 0.92 -12.54 -8.58
N SER A 111 1.60 -12.00 -7.56
CA SER A 111 1.81 -10.56 -7.44
C SER A 111 2.58 -10.00 -8.63
N THR A 112 3.64 -10.70 -9.06
CA THR A 112 4.41 -10.34 -10.26
C THR A 112 3.55 -10.34 -11.52
N LYS A 113 2.67 -11.33 -11.71
CA LYS A 113 1.74 -11.37 -12.86
C LYS A 113 0.77 -10.19 -12.85
N VAL A 114 0.17 -9.88 -11.69
CA VAL A 114 -0.69 -8.70 -11.52
C VAL A 114 0.09 -7.43 -11.86
N GLY A 115 1.32 -7.29 -11.36
CA GLY A 115 2.21 -6.16 -11.66
C GLY A 115 2.47 -5.96 -13.15
N ARG A 116 2.80 -7.03 -13.88
CA ARG A 116 3.02 -7.00 -15.34
C ARG A 116 1.78 -6.57 -16.11
N SER A 117 0.62 -7.18 -15.82
CA SER A 117 -0.65 -6.84 -16.47
C SER A 117 -1.09 -5.40 -16.20
N LEU A 118 -0.79 -4.87 -15.01
CA LEU A 118 -1.03 -3.47 -14.67
C LEU A 118 -0.07 -2.52 -15.38
N LEU A 119 1.21 -2.86 -15.44
CA LEU A 119 2.22 -2.06 -16.15
C LEU A 119 1.88 -1.94 -17.65
N GLU A 120 1.47 -3.04 -18.28
CA GLU A 120 0.99 -3.04 -19.67
C GLU A 120 -0.23 -2.12 -19.85
N SER A 121 -1.21 -2.22 -18.94
CA SER A 121 -2.41 -1.39 -18.97
C SER A 121 -2.09 0.11 -18.81
N LEU A 122 -1.17 0.47 -17.91
CA LEU A 122 -0.71 1.84 -17.68
C LEU A 122 0.02 2.44 -18.90
N ARG A 123 0.70 1.61 -19.68
CA ARG A 123 1.34 2.03 -20.93
C ARG A 123 0.32 2.26 -22.04
N SER A 124 -0.66 1.37 -22.16
CA SER A 124 -1.68 1.45 -23.21
C SER A 124 -2.57 2.71 -23.13
N THR A 125 -2.70 3.29 -21.92
CA THR A 125 -3.48 4.50 -21.66
C THR A 125 -2.70 5.80 -21.87
N SER A 126 -1.38 5.73 -22.02
CA SER A 126 -0.53 6.91 -22.23
C SER A 126 -0.35 7.16 -23.73
N ALA A 127 -0.28 8.44 -24.12
CA ALA A 127 0.22 8.79 -25.45
C ALA A 127 1.61 8.14 -25.63
N PRO A 128 1.99 7.73 -26.86
CA PRO A 128 3.27 7.11 -27.15
C PRO A 128 4.40 8.13 -27.07
N ASP A 129 4.64 8.69 -25.88
CA ASP A 129 5.94 9.26 -25.57
C ASP A 129 6.89 8.08 -25.35
N ALA A 130 7.66 7.86 -26.41
CA ALA A 130 8.54 6.74 -26.64
C ALA A 130 9.34 6.39 -25.39
N GLY A 131 9.32 5.10 -25.05
CA GLY A 131 9.99 4.49 -23.91
C GLY A 131 11.37 5.07 -23.69
N SER A 132 11.47 5.97 -22.71
CA SER A 132 12.76 6.42 -22.21
C SER A 132 13.56 5.18 -21.83
N ALA A 133 14.83 5.12 -22.26
CA ALA A 133 15.75 4.11 -21.78
C ALA A 133 16.16 4.38 -20.31
N ASP A 134 15.90 5.58 -19.82
CA ASP A 134 16.21 5.98 -18.44
C ASP A 134 15.22 5.34 -17.48
N LEU A 135 15.74 4.46 -16.61
CA LEU A 135 14.95 3.79 -15.59
C LEU A 135 14.40 4.78 -14.55
N ARG A 136 15.16 5.81 -14.18
CA ARG A 136 14.74 6.79 -13.16
C ARG A 136 13.49 7.54 -13.61
N LYS A 137 13.48 7.99 -14.87
CA LYS A 137 12.33 8.66 -15.48
C LYS A 137 11.10 7.76 -15.56
N GLN A 138 11.27 6.47 -15.81
CA GLN A 138 10.15 5.53 -15.89
C GLN A 138 9.53 5.23 -14.52
N VAL A 139 10.35 5.06 -13.48
CA VAL A 139 9.86 4.92 -12.10
C VAL A 139 9.05 6.15 -11.71
N ASP A 140 9.60 7.34 -11.93
CA ASP A 140 8.92 8.59 -11.62
C ASP A 140 7.62 8.78 -12.44
N ASP A 141 7.60 8.40 -13.72
CA ASP A 141 6.38 8.43 -14.54
C ASP A 141 5.27 7.52 -13.98
N ILE A 142 5.61 6.31 -13.55
CA ILE A 142 4.64 5.40 -12.90
C ILE A 142 4.11 6.03 -11.62
N LEU A 143 4.98 6.56 -10.76
CA LEU A 143 4.56 7.16 -9.48
C LEU A 143 3.72 8.43 -9.69
N ARG A 144 4.06 9.28 -10.68
CA ARG A 144 3.22 10.41 -11.09
C ARG A 144 1.84 9.96 -11.55
N LYS A 145 1.75 8.88 -12.32
CA LYS A 145 0.46 8.31 -12.74
C LYS A 145 -0.35 7.82 -11.56
N LEU A 146 0.27 7.10 -10.62
CA LEU A 146 -0.38 6.64 -9.38
C LEU A 146 -0.90 7.81 -8.53
N LYS A 147 -0.13 8.91 -8.45
CA LYS A 147 -0.58 10.15 -7.79
C LYS A 147 -1.72 10.83 -8.54
N ALA A 148 -1.62 10.95 -9.86
CA ALA A 148 -2.62 11.61 -10.70
C ALA A 148 -3.98 10.91 -10.68
N VAL A 149 -3.98 9.58 -10.53
CA VAL A 149 -5.22 8.79 -10.34
C VAL A 149 -5.65 8.70 -8.88
N GLY A 150 -4.99 9.38 -7.95
CA GLY A 150 -5.35 9.42 -6.53
C GLY A 150 -5.10 8.12 -5.76
N TYR A 151 -4.29 7.20 -6.30
CA TYR A 151 -3.92 5.97 -5.60
C TYR A 151 -2.94 6.25 -4.45
N VAL A 152 -1.99 7.17 -4.63
CA VAL A 152 -1.17 7.74 -3.54
C VAL A 152 -1.48 9.22 -3.36
N GLU A 153 -1.33 9.74 -2.14
CA GLU A 153 -1.42 11.19 -1.88
C GLU A 153 -0.16 11.89 -2.39
N ASP A 154 0.99 11.33 -2.05
CA ASP A 154 2.29 11.83 -2.47
C ASP A 154 3.33 10.70 -2.49
N TYR A 155 4.51 10.99 -3.03
CA TYR A 155 5.63 10.07 -2.99
C TYR A 155 6.99 10.79 -3.00
N THR A 156 8.01 10.14 -2.44
CA THR A 156 9.41 10.52 -2.62
C THR A 156 10.20 9.38 -3.24
N VAL A 157 11.24 9.73 -4.00
CA VAL A 157 12.14 8.79 -4.66
C VAL A 157 13.57 9.22 -4.38
N GLU A 158 14.33 8.33 -3.76
CA GLU A 158 15.73 8.54 -3.41
C GLU A 158 16.54 7.46 -4.11
N TRP A 159 17.34 7.86 -5.08
CA TRP A 159 18.27 6.95 -5.76
C TRP A 159 19.65 7.06 -5.13
N ARG A 160 20.33 5.93 -4.99
CA ARG A 160 21.74 5.92 -4.62
C ARG A 160 22.58 6.52 -5.75
N GLU A 161 23.52 7.39 -5.40
CA GLU A 161 24.43 7.98 -6.36
C GLU A 161 25.55 6.99 -6.73
N PRO A 162 25.87 6.82 -8.03
CA PRO A 162 26.95 5.94 -8.46
C PRO A 162 28.29 6.42 -7.87
N GLY A 163 29.00 5.55 -7.16
CA GLY A 163 30.37 5.82 -6.70
C GLY A 163 30.54 6.28 -5.24
N GLY A 164 29.48 6.28 -4.43
CA GLY A 164 29.62 6.34 -2.97
C GLY A 164 30.28 5.06 -2.41
N GLU A 165 30.93 5.16 -1.24
CA GLU A 165 31.38 3.95 -0.53
C GLU A 165 30.18 3.03 -0.31
N SER A 166 30.20 1.87 -0.96
CA SER A 166 29.10 0.92 -0.90
C SER A 166 29.09 0.28 0.48
N LEU A 167 28.21 0.79 1.34
CA LEU A 167 27.72 -0.01 2.46
C LEU A 167 26.85 -1.12 1.86
N ALA A 168 27.21 -2.36 2.15
CA ALA A 168 26.61 -3.57 1.58
C ALA A 168 25.10 -3.69 1.80
N ASP A 169 24.56 -2.93 2.76
CA ASP A 169 23.18 -3.06 3.24
C ASP A 169 22.27 -1.86 2.86
N GLU A 170 22.77 -0.83 2.17
CA GLU A 170 21.91 0.30 1.76
C GLU A 170 21.19 0.01 0.43
N PRO A 171 19.92 0.42 0.29
CA PRO A 171 19.16 0.25 -0.95
C PRO A 171 19.73 1.09 -2.10
N ASP A 172 19.62 0.56 -3.31
CA ASP A 172 19.91 1.30 -4.56
C ASP A 172 18.84 2.36 -4.84
N LEU A 173 17.62 2.09 -4.37
CA LEU A 173 16.45 2.94 -4.56
C LEU A 173 15.53 2.83 -3.35
N ARG A 174 15.21 3.96 -2.73
CA ARG A 174 14.16 4.06 -1.71
C ARG A 174 12.98 4.84 -2.26
N ILE A 175 11.78 4.28 -2.07
CA ILE A 175 10.52 4.92 -2.43
C ILE A 175 9.67 5.02 -1.16
N GLN A 176 9.13 6.21 -0.89
CA GLN A 176 8.15 6.41 0.16
C GLN A 176 6.83 6.80 -0.48
N LEU A 177 5.77 6.04 -0.18
CA LEU A 177 4.41 6.29 -0.68
C LEU A 177 3.54 6.78 0.46
N ARG A 178 3.00 8.00 0.34
CA ARG A 178 2.11 8.57 1.35
C ARG A 178 0.67 8.14 1.11
N ARG A 179 0.09 7.50 2.12
CA ARG A 179 -1.28 6.98 2.22
C ARG A 179 -1.71 6.21 0.97
N PRO A 180 -0.99 5.17 0.49
CA PRO A 180 -1.43 4.41 -0.66
C PRO A 180 -2.85 3.86 -0.43
N ALA A 181 -3.68 3.80 -1.47
CA ALA A 181 -5.11 3.54 -1.35
C ALA A 181 -5.41 2.16 -0.76
N ASP A 182 -4.48 1.23 -0.86
CA ASP A 182 -4.55 -0.12 -0.35
C ASP A 182 -3.83 -0.32 1.00
N LEU A 183 -3.32 0.74 1.63
CA LEU A 183 -2.50 0.67 2.85
C LEU A 183 -3.17 -0.16 3.96
N GLN A 184 -4.32 0.28 4.46
CA GLN A 184 -5.01 -0.34 5.59
C GLN A 184 -5.33 -1.83 5.35
N GLY A 185 -5.92 -2.15 4.20
CA GLY A 185 -6.18 -3.52 3.79
C GLY A 185 -4.91 -4.37 3.66
N SER A 186 -3.78 -3.77 3.27
CA SER A 186 -2.48 -4.46 3.24
C SER A 186 -2.02 -4.79 4.65
N GLN A 187 -2.19 -3.87 5.60
CA GLN A 187 -1.86 -4.13 7.01
C GLN A 187 -2.69 -5.27 7.58
N LEU A 188 -4.00 -5.22 7.35
CA LEU A 188 -4.92 -6.22 7.86
C LEU A 188 -4.62 -7.60 7.24
N LEU A 189 -4.36 -7.66 5.94
CA LEU A 189 -3.92 -8.90 5.29
C LEU A 189 -2.59 -9.39 5.84
N ARG A 190 -1.60 -8.52 6.09
CA ARG A 190 -0.33 -8.97 6.66
C ARG A 190 -0.48 -9.50 8.09
N ALA A 191 -1.40 -8.93 8.86
CA ALA A 191 -1.72 -9.43 10.19
C ALA A 191 -2.43 -10.80 10.14
N GLU A 192 -3.33 -11.01 9.18
CA GLU A 192 -4.17 -12.22 9.09
C GLU A 192 -3.55 -13.38 8.31
N GLU A 193 -2.86 -13.09 7.19
CA GLU A 193 -2.46 -14.06 6.17
C GLU A 193 -0.92 -14.21 6.07
N GLY A 194 -0.19 -13.71 7.07
CA GLY A 194 1.26 -13.73 7.14
C GLY A 194 1.90 -12.63 6.29
N SER A 195 3.10 -12.83 5.74
CA SER A 195 3.79 -11.81 4.93
C SER A 195 3.15 -11.53 3.54
N PHE A 196 1.93 -12.02 3.29
CA PHE A 196 1.23 -11.82 2.02
C PHE A 196 0.16 -10.74 2.14
N TRP A 197 0.29 -9.73 1.29
CA TRP A 197 -0.63 -8.61 1.21
C TRP A 197 -0.71 -8.12 -0.25
N GLN A 198 -1.58 -7.16 -0.50
CA GLN A 198 -1.65 -6.45 -1.78
C GLN A 198 -0.44 -5.52 -1.97
N LYS A 199 0.24 -5.64 -3.12
CA LYS A 199 1.47 -4.90 -3.45
C LYS A 199 1.35 -4.19 -4.80
N PHE A 200 0.29 -3.41 -5.08
CA PHE A 200 0.08 -2.93 -6.45
C PHE A 200 1.24 -2.07 -6.97
N ALA A 201 1.62 -1.02 -6.23
CA ALA A 201 2.73 -0.16 -6.64
C ALA A 201 4.05 -0.95 -6.78
N SER A 202 4.38 -1.77 -5.79
CA SER A 202 5.61 -2.57 -5.77
C SER A 202 5.63 -3.59 -6.90
N SER A 203 4.52 -4.28 -7.16
CA SER A 203 4.44 -5.27 -8.24
C SER A 203 4.59 -4.62 -9.62
N ILE A 204 4.03 -3.42 -9.83
CA ILE A 204 4.22 -2.66 -11.07
C ILE A 204 5.69 -2.28 -11.25
N LEU A 205 6.35 -1.79 -10.19
CA LEU A 205 7.75 -1.41 -10.23
C LEU A 205 8.68 -2.62 -10.42
N GLN A 206 8.42 -3.72 -9.72
CA GLN A 206 9.12 -4.98 -9.91
C GLN A 206 9.03 -5.45 -11.37
N ALA A 207 7.82 -5.44 -11.95
CA ALA A 207 7.63 -5.78 -13.35
C ALA A 207 8.44 -4.86 -14.29
N LEU A 208 8.48 -3.56 -14.00
CA LEU A 208 9.31 -2.61 -14.75
C LEU A 208 10.79 -2.97 -14.67
N PHE A 209 11.31 -3.26 -13.47
CA PHE A 209 12.72 -3.59 -13.27
C PHE A 209 13.10 -4.89 -13.98
N GLU A 210 12.27 -5.93 -13.88
CA GLU A 210 12.46 -7.19 -14.59
C GLU A 210 12.51 -7.01 -16.11
N GLU A 211 11.60 -6.21 -16.69
CA GLU A 211 11.62 -5.88 -18.13
C GLU A 211 12.87 -5.11 -18.55
N ARG A 212 13.51 -4.40 -17.63
CA ARG A 212 14.75 -3.66 -17.84
C ARG A 212 16.00 -4.50 -17.54
N GLY A 213 15.82 -5.80 -17.28
CA GLY A 213 16.91 -6.74 -17.05
C GLY A 213 17.54 -6.60 -15.67
N TYR A 214 16.73 -6.27 -14.65
CA TYR A 214 17.16 -6.28 -13.26
C TYR A 214 16.47 -7.42 -12.48
N GLU A 215 17.27 -8.15 -11.72
CA GLU A 215 16.79 -8.90 -10.56
C GLU A 215 16.59 -7.92 -9.41
N THR A 216 15.48 -8.09 -8.69
CA THR A 216 15.11 -7.15 -7.62
C THR A 216 14.83 -7.88 -6.32
N GLU A 217 15.25 -7.25 -5.24
CA GLU A 217 14.83 -7.58 -3.88
C GLU A 217 14.27 -6.29 -3.28
N VAL A 218 13.10 -6.39 -2.62
CA VAL A 218 12.43 -5.24 -2.01
C VAL A 218 12.08 -5.57 -0.57
N ASP A 219 12.57 -4.74 0.35
CA ASP A 219 12.08 -4.73 1.72
C ASP A 219 10.96 -3.68 1.86
N GLU A 220 9.86 -4.08 2.49
CA GLU A 220 8.68 -3.25 2.61
C GLU A 220 8.18 -3.19 4.05
N TYR A 221 8.05 -1.97 4.53
CA TYR A 221 7.59 -1.70 5.88
C TYR A 221 6.72 -0.46 5.94
N PHE A 222 5.82 -0.46 6.92
CA PHE A 222 4.95 0.67 7.17
C PHE A 222 5.57 1.61 8.18
N PHE A 223 5.35 2.90 7.96
CA PHE A 223 5.83 3.96 8.83
C PHE A 223 4.69 4.92 9.15
N GLN A 224 4.73 5.47 10.36
CA GLN A 224 3.77 6.45 10.86
C GLN A 224 4.51 7.76 11.11
N GLU A 225 4.21 8.79 10.32
CA GLU A 225 4.88 10.10 10.40
C GLU A 225 4.61 10.80 11.74
N GLN A 226 3.35 10.78 12.16
CA GLN A 226 2.91 11.43 13.39
C GLN A 226 2.71 10.41 14.51
N TRP A 227 3.57 10.47 15.52
CA TRP A 227 3.37 9.68 16.74
C TRP A 227 2.01 10.02 17.37
N GLN A 228 1.20 9.00 17.61
CA GLN A 228 -0.06 9.16 18.32
C GLN A 228 0.08 8.66 19.76
N PRO A 229 -0.17 9.50 20.77
CA PRO A 229 -0.19 9.04 22.14
C PRO A 229 -1.26 7.98 22.36
N PRO A 230 -1.06 7.06 23.32
CA PRO A 230 -2.12 6.16 23.73
C PRO A 230 -3.38 6.93 24.11
N LYS A 231 -4.55 6.45 23.69
CA LYS A 231 -5.82 7.14 23.96
C LYS A 231 -6.24 7.08 25.44
N SER A 232 -5.77 6.08 26.18
CA SER A 232 -6.12 5.90 27.59
C SER A 232 -5.12 6.60 28.52
N TRP A 233 -5.61 7.29 29.55
CA TRP A 233 -4.78 7.95 30.56
C TRP A 233 -3.85 6.96 31.29
N ALA A 234 -4.31 5.72 31.51
CA ALA A 234 -3.52 4.67 32.14
C ALA A 234 -2.33 4.27 31.27
N SER A 235 -2.55 4.12 29.97
CA SER A 235 -1.51 3.85 28.98
C SER A 235 -0.51 5.01 28.85
N GLN A 236 -0.98 6.26 28.91
CA GLN A 236 -0.11 7.44 28.92
C GLN A 236 0.78 7.50 30.17
N LEU A 237 0.21 7.21 31.35
CA LEU A 237 0.97 7.16 32.60
C LEU A 237 2.01 6.03 32.59
N LEU A 238 1.62 4.84 32.13
CA LEU A 238 2.56 3.72 31.99
C LEU A 238 3.71 4.06 31.04
N LEU A 239 3.41 4.72 29.92
CA LEU A 239 4.44 5.18 28.98
C LEU A 239 5.38 6.22 29.62
N ALA A 240 4.85 7.17 30.40
CA ALA A 240 5.65 8.14 31.13
C ALA A 240 6.56 7.50 32.19
N LEU A 241 6.19 6.33 32.73
CA LEU A 241 6.98 5.53 33.65
C LEU A 241 7.95 4.57 32.93
N GLY A 242 8.11 4.69 31.61
CA GLY A 242 9.02 3.90 30.79
C GLY A 242 8.47 2.55 30.33
N ASP A 243 7.15 2.35 30.40
CA ASP A 243 6.43 1.10 30.09
C ASP A 243 7.21 -0.17 30.50
N PRO A 244 7.47 -0.38 31.80
CA PRO A 244 8.32 -1.46 32.28
C PRO A 244 7.79 -2.87 31.94
N PHE A 245 6.55 -2.96 31.44
CA PHE A 245 5.89 -4.21 31.11
C PHE A 245 5.59 -4.37 29.62
N GLN A 246 5.95 -3.40 28.76
CA GLN A 246 5.61 -3.40 27.33
C GLN A 246 4.10 -3.61 27.08
N LYS A 247 3.26 -3.00 27.92
CA LYS A 247 1.80 -3.18 27.89
C LYS A 247 1.06 -2.00 27.28
N VAL A 248 1.77 -0.93 26.93
CA VAL A 248 1.14 0.24 26.33
C VAL A 248 0.83 -0.08 24.88
N ASP A 249 -0.45 -0.32 24.61
CA ASP A 249 -0.97 -0.37 23.25
C ASP A 249 -0.89 1.04 22.64
N VAL A 250 0.18 1.28 21.87
CA VAL A 250 0.34 2.49 21.07
C VAL A 250 -0.39 2.24 19.75
N PRO A 251 -1.43 3.03 19.43
CA PRO A 251 -2.11 2.89 18.14
C PRO A 251 -1.10 3.05 17.00
N PHE A 252 -0.92 1.98 16.23
CA PHE A 252 -0.12 2.01 15.02
C PHE A 252 -1.04 2.21 13.82
N ASP A 253 -1.09 3.45 13.33
CA ASP A 253 -1.88 3.88 12.17
C ASP A 253 -0.91 4.48 11.15
N PRO A 254 -0.14 3.65 10.44
CA PRO A 254 0.84 4.14 9.50
C PRO A 254 0.13 4.81 8.33
N ASP A 255 0.81 5.83 7.84
CA ASP A 255 0.38 6.65 6.72
C ASP A 255 1.42 6.64 5.60
N ILE A 256 2.50 5.88 5.75
CA ILE A 256 3.59 5.76 4.78
C ILE A 256 3.91 4.28 4.55
N LEU A 257 4.05 3.89 3.28
CA LEU A 257 4.67 2.64 2.87
C LEU A 257 6.08 2.96 2.34
N ILE A 258 7.10 2.37 2.94
CA ILE A 258 8.48 2.49 2.49
C ILE A 258 8.88 1.22 1.75
N GLN A 259 9.57 1.40 0.62
CA GLN A 259 10.09 0.34 -0.23
C GLN A 259 11.58 0.57 -0.46
N ASP A 260 12.39 -0.35 0.03
CA ASP A 260 13.85 -0.33 -0.11
C ASP A 260 14.26 -1.39 -1.12
N TRP A 261 14.68 -0.94 -2.30
CA TRP A 261 14.98 -1.77 -3.46
C TRP A 261 16.49 -1.99 -3.62
N GLN A 262 16.85 -3.26 -3.81
CA GLN A 262 18.15 -3.71 -4.29
C GLN A 262 17.99 -4.12 -5.76
N LEU A 263 18.79 -3.54 -6.65
CA LEU A 263 18.69 -3.71 -8.10
C LEU A 263 19.99 -4.35 -8.63
N ARG A 264 19.93 -5.62 -9.00
CA ARG A 264 21.08 -6.35 -9.57
C ARG A 264 20.84 -6.56 -11.06
N PRO A 265 21.77 -6.19 -11.96
CA PRO A 265 21.64 -6.55 -13.37
C PRO A 265 21.47 -8.07 -13.48
N SER A 266 20.40 -8.52 -14.15
CA SER A 266 20.21 -9.93 -14.47
C SER A 266 21.37 -10.34 -15.38
N GLY A 267 22.36 -11.05 -14.83
CA GLY A 267 23.55 -11.44 -15.57
C GLY A 267 23.14 -12.13 -16.86
N ASN A 268 23.44 -11.51 -18.01
CA ASN A 268 22.97 -11.88 -19.35
C ASN A 268 22.68 -13.39 -19.46
N LYS A 269 21.41 -13.78 -19.32
CA LYS A 269 20.93 -14.96 -20.05
C LYS A 269 20.95 -14.51 -21.50
N GLN A 270 22.03 -14.81 -22.21
CA GLN A 270 22.07 -14.69 -23.67
C GLN A 270 20.83 -15.43 -24.21
N SER A 271 19.82 -14.66 -24.60
CA SER A 271 18.60 -15.14 -25.25
C SER A 271 18.90 -15.47 -26.71
#